data_AF-A0A7Y2URP4-F1
#
_entry.id   AF-A0A7Y2URP4-F1
#
_cell.length_a   1.000
_cell.length_b   1.000
_cell.length_c   1.000
_cell.angle_alpha   90.00
_cell.angle_beta   90.00
_cell.angle_gamma   90.00
#
_symmetry.space_group_name_H-M   'P 1'
#
loop_
_entity.id
_entity.type
_entity.pdbx_description
1 polymer ?
#
loop_
_entity_poly.entity_id
_entity_poly.type
_entity_poly.pdbx_seq_one_letter_code
_entity_poly.pdbx_strand_id
1 'polypeptide(L)'
;ILNWYFLPHFPMLILFFISALAETNRPPFDLPEAESELVAGYQVEYSSTPFLLFMIGELVAVVLMCALVSLLFLGGWLSPLPFLPDGFLWMFLKMLFVFFCFSMVKAITPRYRYDQLMRLGWKVFLPFSLFWVVFVAFAAKFEWFWGIYARWPM
;
A
#
# COMPACT_ATOMS: atom_id res chain seq x y z
N ILE A 1 20.55 -12.39 5.06
CA ILE A 1 19.90 -13.59 4.45
C ILE A 1 18.37 -13.58 4.50
N LEU A 2 17.74 -12.56 5.13
CA LEU A 2 16.35 -12.17 4.84
C LEU A 2 16.37 -10.68 4.52
N ASN A 3 16.66 -10.34 3.26
CA ASN A 3 16.78 -8.96 2.76
C ASN A 3 15.40 -8.35 2.46
N TRP A 4 14.45 -8.52 3.37
CA TRP A 4 13.12 -7.93 3.22
C TRP A 4 12.90 -6.93 4.35
N TYR A 5 12.78 -5.66 3.95
CA TYR A 5 12.39 -4.56 4.83
C TYR A 5 11.05 -4.80 5.53
N PHE A 6 10.26 -5.80 5.09
CA PHE A 6 9.10 -6.34 5.78
C PHE A 6 9.33 -6.68 7.26
N LEU A 7 10.44 -7.32 7.63
CA LEU A 7 10.64 -7.79 9.01
C LEU A 7 10.88 -6.63 10.00
N PRO A 8 11.72 -5.63 9.69
CA PRO A 8 11.89 -4.46 10.56
C PRO A 8 10.77 -3.42 10.44
N HIS A 9 10.14 -3.28 9.27
CA HIS A 9 9.13 -2.26 9.00
C HIS A 9 7.71 -2.84 8.88
N PHE A 10 7.44 -3.98 9.51
CA PHE A 10 6.12 -4.62 9.48
C PHE A 10 4.96 -3.65 9.83
N PRO A 11 5.08 -2.80 10.87
CA PRO A 11 4.02 -1.84 11.18
C PRO A 11 3.83 -0.77 10.10
N MET A 12 4.91 -0.39 9.41
CA MET A 12 4.82 0.58 8.30
C MET A 12 4.33 -0.04 7.01
N LEU A 13 4.53 -1.34 6.78
CA LEU A 13 3.86 -2.03 5.68
C LEU A 13 2.34 -1.95 5.85
N ILE A 14 1.84 -2.23 7.06
CA ILE A 14 0.40 -2.18 7.35
C ILE A 14 -0.12 -0.74 7.18
N LEU A 15 0.60 0.25 7.72
CA LEU A 15 0.22 1.66 7.58
C LEU A 15 0.19 2.07 6.10
N PHE A 16 1.25 1.77 5.34
CA PHE A 16 1.33 2.10 3.92
C PHE A 16 0.26 1.37 3.10
N PHE A 17 -0.05 0.11 3.44
CA PHE A 17 -1.12 -0.65 2.80
C PHE A 17 -2.51 -0.04 3.06
N ILE A 18 -2.79 0.41 4.29
CA ILE A 18 -4.06 1.09 4.60
C ILE A 18 -4.12 2.48 3.96
N SER A 19 -3.02 3.22 3.90
CA SER A 19 -2.95 4.48 3.16
C SER A 19 -3.16 4.29 1.66
N ALA A 20 -2.59 3.23 1.08
CA ALA A 20 -2.78 2.87 -0.32
C ALA A 20 -4.25 2.49 -0.61
N LEU A 21 -4.92 1.80 0.33
CA LEU A 21 -6.37 1.56 0.25
C LEU A 21 -7.17 2.88 0.25
N ALA A 22 -6.80 3.83 1.11
CA ALA A 22 -7.47 5.14 1.18
C ALA A 22 -7.30 5.95 -0.11
N GLU A 23 -6.11 5.96 -0.70
CA GLU A 23 -5.82 6.69 -1.95
C GLU A 23 -6.57 6.12 -3.16
N THR A 24 -6.80 4.80 -3.19
CA THR A 24 -7.55 4.17 -4.29
C THR A 24 -9.05 4.47 -4.28
N ASN A 25 -9.56 5.18 -3.26
CA ASN A 25 -10.96 5.61 -3.16
C ASN A 25 -11.96 4.49 -3.48
N ARG A 26 -11.66 3.24 -3.08
CA ARG A 26 -12.50 2.06 -3.31
C ARG A 26 -13.07 1.55 -1.99
N PRO A 27 -14.15 0.74 -2.02
CA PRO A 27 -14.72 0.14 -0.81
C PRO A 27 -13.61 -0.60 -0.06
N PRO A 28 -13.24 -0.21 1.17
CA PRO A 28 -14.05 0.42 2.24
C PRO A 28 -13.90 1.95 2.48
N PHE A 29 -13.05 2.66 1.71
CA PHE A 29 -12.78 4.11 1.84
C PHE A 29 -13.31 4.90 0.65
N ASP A 30 -14.57 4.65 0.33
CA ASP A 30 -15.19 5.11 -0.90
C ASP A 30 -15.89 6.47 -0.75
N LEU A 31 -15.16 7.49 -0.32
CA LEU A 31 -15.74 8.77 0.10
C LEU A 31 -16.37 9.57 -1.06
N PRO A 32 -15.75 9.70 -2.25
CA PRO A 32 -16.35 10.45 -3.37
C PRO A 32 -17.59 9.76 -3.95
N GLU A 33 -17.64 8.42 -3.90
CA GLU A 33 -18.77 7.62 -4.39
C GLU A 33 -19.85 7.42 -3.29
N ALA A 34 -19.52 7.64 -2.01
CA ALA A 34 -20.46 7.57 -0.89
C ALA A 34 -21.25 8.87 -0.64
N GLU A 35 -20.71 10.07 -0.89
CA GLU A 35 -21.55 11.29 -0.91
C GLU A 35 -22.51 11.30 -2.13
N SER A 36 -22.24 10.37 -3.04
CA SER A 36 -22.93 10.06 -4.28
C SER A 36 -23.93 8.91 -4.14
N GLU A 37 -24.23 8.44 -2.93
CA GLU A 37 -25.34 7.50 -2.71
C GLU A 37 -26.74 8.11 -3.01
N LEU A 38 -26.77 9.36 -3.51
CA LEU A 38 -27.90 10.00 -4.20
C LEU A 38 -27.80 10.07 -5.74
N VAL A 39 -26.61 10.01 -6.37
CA VAL A 39 -26.33 9.94 -7.83
C VAL A 39 -24.84 9.60 -7.96
N ALA A 40 -24.41 8.62 -8.79
CA ALA A 40 -23.04 8.09 -8.92
C ALA A 40 -21.93 9.10 -9.35
N GLY A 41 -21.74 10.12 -8.53
CA GLY A 41 -20.68 11.12 -8.56
C GLY A 41 -20.42 11.69 -9.94
N TYR A 42 -19.13 11.84 -10.23
CA TYR A 42 -18.65 12.32 -11.52
C TYR A 42 -18.94 11.31 -12.65
N GLN A 43 -19.20 10.03 -12.35
CA GLN A 43 -19.43 9.01 -13.36
C GLN A 43 -20.76 9.16 -14.10
N VAL A 44 -21.75 9.88 -13.54
CA VAL A 44 -23.06 10.08 -14.20
C VAL A 44 -23.03 11.21 -15.23
N GLU A 45 -22.06 12.10 -15.13
CA GLU A 45 -21.92 13.25 -16.04
C GLU A 45 -21.17 12.90 -17.32
N TYR A 46 -20.46 11.77 -17.35
CA TYR A 46 -19.66 11.34 -18.49
C TYR A 46 -20.28 10.15 -19.22
N SER A 47 -20.39 10.24 -20.54
CA SER A 47 -20.86 9.15 -21.41
C SER A 47 -19.75 8.66 -22.34
N SER A 48 -19.70 7.35 -22.62
CA SER A 48 -18.80 6.71 -23.58
C SER A 48 -17.31 6.75 -23.18
N THR A 49 -16.46 7.43 -23.94
CA THR A 49 -15.00 7.36 -23.79
C THR A 49 -14.43 8.02 -22.53
N PRO A 50 -14.94 9.17 -22.01
CA PRO A 50 -14.42 9.75 -20.78
C PRO A 50 -14.75 8.89 -19.56
N PHE A 51 -15.93 8.27 -19.53
CA PHE A 51 -16.29 7.29 -18.48
C PHE A 51 -15.30 6.12 -18.43
N LEU A 52 -14.92 5.59 -19.60
CA LEU A 52 -13.91 4.53 -19.70
C LEU A 52 -12.55 5.00 -19.16
N LEU A 53 -12.11 6.21 -19.49
CA LEU A 53 -10.82 6.75 -19.04
C LEU A 53 -10.77 6.91 -17.51
N PHE A 54 -11.86 7.34 -16.88
CA PHE A 54 -11.93 7.41 -15.43
C PHE A 54 -11.87 6.01 -14.78
N MET A 55 -12.63 5.04 -15.30
CA MET A 55 -12.62 3.68 -14.77
C MET A 55 -11.26 2.98 -14.95
N ILE A 56 -10.61 3.19 -16.09
CA ILE A 56 -9.24 2.71 -16.31
C ILE A 56 -8.25 3.42 -15.39
N GLY A 57 -8.39 4.73 -15.20
CA GLY A 57 -7.53 5.51 -14.30
C GLY A 57 -7.56 5.00 -12.86
N GLU A 58 -8.75 4.73 -12.32
CA GLU A 58 -8.90 4.13 -10.99
C GLU A 58 -8.27 2.73 -10.91
N LEU A 59 -8.45 1.89 -11.93
CA LEU A 59 -7.85 0.56 -11.96
C LEU A 59 -6.32 0.61 -12.07
N VAL A 60 -5.78 1.57 -12.84
CA VAL A 60 -4.34 1.79 -12.95
C VAL A 60 -3.77 2.27 -11.62
N ALA A 61 -4.49 3.14 -10.89
CA ALA A 61 -4.07 3.56 -9.55
C ALA A 61 -3.95 2.38 -8.57
N VAL A 62 -4.88 1.42 -8.60
CA VAL A 62 -4.81 0.20 -7.78
C VAL A 62 -3.57 -0.64 -8.14
N VAL A 63 -3.31 -0.85 -9.42
CA VAL A 63 -2.14 -1.61 -9.89
C VAL A 63 -0.84 -0.91 -9.51
N LEU A 64 -0.79 0.42 -9.62
CA LEU A 64 0.35 1.25 -9.23
C LEU A 64 0.62 1.12 -7.73
N MET A 65 -0.40 1.20 -6.88
CA MET A 65 -0.25 1.03 -5.44
C MET A 65 0.25 -0.38 -5.08
N CYS A 66 -0.25 -1.43 -5.74
CA CYS A 66 0.26 -2.79 -5.57
C CYS A 66 1.74 -2.91 -5.96
N ALA A 67 2.16 -2.22 -7.04
CA ALA A 67 3.55 -2.16 -7.47
C ALA A 67 4.43 -1.46 -6.42
N LEU A 68 3.99 -0.32 -5.88
CA LEU A 68 4.73 0.42 -4.84
C LEU A 68 4.89 -0.38 -3.56
N VAL A 69 3.83 -1.03 -3.07
CA VAL A 69 3.90 -1.91 -1.87
C VAL A 69 4.92 -3.04 -2.09
N SER A 70 4.88 -3.67 -3.27
CA SER A 70 5.79 -4.76 -3.64
C SER A 70 7.25 -4.31 -3.73
N LEU A 71 7.50 -3.13 -4.31
CA LEU A 71 8.84 -2.55 -4.44
C LEU A 71 9.42 -2.11 -3.09
N LEU A 72 8.65 -1.36 -2.30
CA LEU A 72 9.16 -0.71 -1.09
C LEU A 72 9.34 -1.69 0.07
N PHE A 73 8.41 -2.64 0.26
CA PHE A 73 8.42 -3.49 1.46
C PHE A 73 8.78 -4.95 1.18
N LEU A 74 8.37 -5.48 0.03
CA LEU A 74 8.56 -6.90 -0.33
C LEU A 74 9.85 -7.12 -1.15
N GLY A 75 10.74 -6.12 -1.20
CA GLY A 75 12.04 -6.22 -1.86
C GLY A 75 11.97 -6.33 -3.39
N GLY A 76 10.84 -5.95 -4.00
CA GLY A 76 10.67 -5.86 -5.45
C GLY A 76 11.11 -7.12 -6.19
N TRP A 77 12.20 -6.97 -6.95
CA TRP A 77 12.76 -7.97 -7.87
C TRP A 77 13.61 -9.05 -7.18
N LEU A 78 13.86 -8.91 -5.88
CA LEU A 78 14.68 -9.83 -5.11
C LEU A 78 13.93 -11.14 -4.82
N SER A 79 14.57 -12.25 -5.16
CA SER A 79 14.09 -13.59 -4.84
C SER A 79 14.06 -13.82 -3.31
N PRO A 80 13.01 -14.47 -2.76
CA PRO A 80 12.98 -14.95 -1.38
C PRO A 80 14.10 -15.96 -1.05
N LEU A 81 14.54 -16.69 -2.07
CA LEU A 81 15.44 -17.83 -1.94
C LEU A 81 16.76 -17.53 -2.65
N PRO A 82 17.91 -17.67 -1.96
CA PRO A 82 19.23 -17.39 -2.54
C PRO A 82 19.63 -18.32 -3.70
N PHE A 83 18.82 -19.34 -4.01
CA PHE A 83 19.05 -20.33 -5.08
C PHE A 83 18.31 -20.04 -6.39
N LEU A 84 17.41 -19.06 -6.45
CA LEU A 84 16.64 -18.74 -7.66
C LEU A 84 17.08 -17.40 -8.26
N PRO A 85 17.21 -17.29 -9.59
CA PRO A 85 17.58 -16.05 -10.25
C PRO A 85 16.56 -14.94 -9.95
N ASP A 86 17.06 -13.75 -9.63
CA ASP A 86 16.27 -12.53 -9.47
C ASP A 86 15.56 -12.25 -10.82
N GLY A 87 14.25 -12.01 -10.80
CA GLY A 87 13.47 -11.98 -12.04
C GLY A 87 12.15 -11.23 -11.93
N PHE A 88 11.70 -10.72 -13.08
CA PHE A 88 10.43 -9.97 -13.21
C PHE A 88 9.21 -10.76 -12.74
N LEU A 89 9.23 -12.09 -12.89
CA LEU A 89 8.16 -12.98 -12.44
C LEU A 89 7.91 -12.89 -10.94
N TRP A 90 8.94 -12.64 -10.13
CA TRP A 90 8.79 -12.47 -8.67
C TRP A 90 8.09 -11.16 -8.32
N MET A 91 8.35 -10.09 -9.07
CA MET A 91 7.64 -8.83 -8.89
C MET A 91 6.16 -9.01 -9.20
N PHE A 92 5.84 -9.65 -10.32
CA PHE A 92 4.46 -9.89 -10.74
C PHE A 92 3.71 -10.79 -9.74
N LEU A 93 4.35 -11.85 -9.25
CA LEU A 93 3.75 -12.76 -8.27
C LEU A 93 3.49 -12.05 -6.93
N LYS A 94 4.41 -11.20 -6.47
CA LYS A 94 4.20 -10.37 -5.26
C LYS A 94 3.11 -9.32 -5.48
N MET A 95 3.06 -8.69 -6.66
CA MET A 95 1.98 -7.77 -7.01
C MET A 95 0.61 -8.46 -7.00
N LEU A 96 0.52 -9.68 -7.55
CA LEU A 96 -0.69 -10.50 -7.48
C LEU A 96 -1.09 -10.85 -6.04
N PHE A 97 -0.11 -11.17 -5.20
CA PHE A 97 -0.38 -11.43 -3.78
C PHE A 97 -0.92 -10.19 -3.07
N VAL A 98 -0.30 -9.02 -3.27
CA VAL A 98 -0.78 -7.76 -2.70
C VAL A 98 -2.17 -7.42 -3.24
N PHE A 99 -2.41 -7.61 -4.54
CA PHE A 99 -3.72 -7.43 -5.16
C PHE A 99 -4.79 -8.36 -4.56
N PHE A 100 -4.42 -9.61 -4.27
CA PHE A 100 -5.30 -10.55 -3.56
C PHE A 100 -5.63 -10.05 -2.15
N CYS A 101 -4.65 -9.51 -1.40
CA CYS A 101 -4.89 -8.87 -0.11
C CYS A 101 -5.82 -7.65 -0.23
N PHE A 102 -5.65 -6.80 -1.25
CA PHE A 102 -6.55 -5.67 -1.54
C PHE A 102 -7.99 -6.15 -1.76
N SER A 103 -8.17 -7.19 -2.59
CA SER A 103 -9.49 -7.78 -2.86
C SER A 103 -10.12 -8.39 -1.61
N MET A 104 -9.31 -9.05 -0.77
CA MET A 104 -9.77 -9.65 0.48
C MET A 104 -10.23 -8.59 1.49
N VAL A 105 -9.51 -7.47 1.63
CA VAL A 105 -9.94 -6.38 2.51
C VAL A 105 -11.26 -5.79 2.03
N LYS A 106 -11.40 -5.52 0.73
CA LYS A 106 -12.66 -5.09 0.13
C LYS A 106 -13.83 -6.02 0.48
N ALA A 107 -13.61 -7.34 0.53
CA ALA A 107 -14.65 -8.31 0.84
C ALA A 107 -15.01 -8.40 2.34
N ILE A 108 -14.05 -8.14 3.23
CA ILE A 108 -14.20 -8.38 4.68
C ILE A 108 -14.65 -7.13 5.43
N THR A 109 -14.14 -5.95 5.05
CA THR A 109 -14.36 -4.74 5.86
C THR A 109 -15.67 -4.04 5.50
N PRO A 110 -16.51 -3.70 6.50
CA PRO A 110 -17.64 -2.81 6.28
C PRO A 110 -17.17 -1.40 5.91
N ARG A 111 -18.05 -0.63 5.27
CA ARG A 111 -17.78 0.75 4.85
C ARG A 111 -17.44 1.64 6.05
N TYR A 112 -16.42 2.50 5.89
CA TYR A 112 -16.07 3.52 6.88
C TYR A 112 -16.68 4.88 6.53
N ARG A 113 -17.11 5.63 7.55
CA ARG A 113 -17.58 7.02 7.38
C ARG A 113 -16.40 7.99 7.28
N TYR A 114 -16.58 9.11 6.55
CA TYR A 114 -15.58 10.20 6.42
C TYR A 114 -14.95 10.59 7.76
N ASP A 115 -15.78 10.84 8.77
CA ASP A 115 -15.35 11.27 10.11
C ASP A 115 -14.43 10.25 10.81
N GLN A 116 -14.61 8.96 10.51
CA GLN A 116 -13.80 7.88 11.07
C GLN A 116 -12.46 7.77 10.34
N LEU A 117 -12.45 7.94 9.00
CA LEU A 117 -11.21 7.99 8.23
C LEU A 117 -10.37 9.19 8.64
N MET A 118 -10.97 10.37 8.75
CA MET A 118 -10.25 11.59 9.12
C MET A 118 -9.65 11.46 10.52
N ARG A 119 -10.40 10.85 11.46
CA ARG A 119 -9.90 10.54 12.80
C ARG A 119 -8.74 9.54 12.77
N LEU A 120 -8.83 8.50 11.95
CA LEU A 120 -7.78 7.51 11.79
C LEU A 120 -6.50 8.15 11.22
N GLY A 121 -6.63 8.92 10.14
CA GLY A 121 -5.53 9.63 9.49
C GLY A 121 -4.81 10.60 10.44
N TRP A 122 -5.58 11.46 11.12
CA TRP A 122 -5.01 12.51 11.96
C TRP A 122 -4.57 12.03 13.34
N LYS A 123 -5.32 11.14 14.00
CA LYS A 123 -4.99 10.72 15.37
C LYS A 123 -4.09 9.49 15.44
N VAL A 124 -4.04 8.67 14.38
CA VAL A 124 -3.28 7.41 14.40
C VAL A 124 -2.15 7.44 13.38
N PHE A 125 -2.42 7.72 12.10
CA PHE A 125 -1.41 7.58 11.04
C PHE A 125 -0.29 8.62 11.17
N LEU A 126 -0.65 9.87 11.40
CA LEU A 126 0.31 10.97 11.47
C LEU A 126 1.25 10.87 12.68
N PRO A 127 0.77 10.70 13.93
CA PRO A 127 1.67 10.55 15.07
C PRO A 127 2.47 9.24 15.02
N PHE A 128 1.89 8.14 14.53
CA PHE A 128 2.58 6.86 14.44
C PHE A 128 3.70 6.89 13.39
N SER A 129 3.46 7.48 12.22
CA SER A 129 4.47 7.59 11.17
C SER A 129 5.65 8.47 11.59
N LEU A 130 5.38 9.61 12.25
CA LEU A 130 6.43 10.48 12.80
C LEU A 130 7.25 9.79 13.89
N PHE A 131 6.59 9.10 14.82
CA PHE A 131 7.27 8.32 15.85
C PHE A 131 8.19 7.26 15.22
N TRP A 132 7.70 6.57 14.19
CA TRP A 132 8.48 5.54 13.51
C TRP A 132 9.70 6.12 12.78
N VAL A 133 9.59 7.29 12.15
CA VAL A 133 10.73 7.97 11.52
C VAL A 133 11.81 8.32 12.55
N VAL A 134 11.41 8.86 13.70
CA VAL A 134 12.35 9.18 14.79
C VAL A 134 13.00 7.90 15.34
N PHE A 135 12.21 6.84 15.51
CA PHE A 135 12.71 5.54 15.96
C PHE A 135 13.71 4.93 14.97
N VAL A 136 13.42 4.95 13.67
CA VAL A 136 14.33 4.45 12.63
C VAL A 136 15.60 5.30 12.58
N ALA A 137 15.50 6.62 12.70
CA ALA A 137 16.67 7.51 12.74
C ALA A 137 17.57 7.23 13.96
N PHE A 138 16.98 6.97 15.13
CA PHE A 138 17.71 6.57 16.33
C PHE A 138 18.35 5.19 16.15
N ALA A 139 17.59 4.20 15.67
CA ALA A 139 18.09 2.85 15.43
C ALA A 139 19.22 2.79 14.37
N ALA A 140 19.19 3.69 13.37
CA ALA A 140 20.26 3.85 12.41
C ALA A 140 21.54 4.41 13.05
N LYS A 141 21.42 5.37 13.99
CA LYS A 141 22.56 5.95 14.71
C LYS A 141 23.27 4.93 15.62
N PHE A 142 22.53 3.99 16.22
CA PHE A 142 23.09 2.94 17.08
C PHE A 142 23.47 1.65 16.33
N GLU A 143 23.45 1.67 14.99
CA GLU A 143 23.73 0.54 14.09
C GLU A 143 23.01 -0.77 14.42
N TRP A 144 21.89 -0.69 15.15
CA TRP A 144 21.22 -1.86 15.74
C TRP A 144 20.71 -2.86 14.68
N PHE A 145 20.44 -2.39 13.46
CA PHE A 145 19.88 -3.20 12.38
C PHE A 145 20.83 -3.39 11.19
N TRP A 146 21.97 -2.69 11.09
CA TRP A 146 22.75 -2.69 9.84
C TRP A 146 23.48 -4.02 9.57
N GLY A 147 23.85 -4.76 10.61
CA GLY A 147 24.59 -6.03 10.49
C GLY A 147 23.79 -7.25 10.00
N ILE A 148 22.45 -7.23 10.04
CA ILE A 148 21.62 -8.42 9.74
C ILE A 148 21.02 -8.36 8.32
N TYR A 149 20.95 -7.17 7.70
CA TYR A 149 20.16 -6.91 6.48
C TYR A 149 20.95 -6.28 5.31
N ALA A 150 22.22 -5.90 5.49
CA ALA A 150 23.05 -5.45 4.38
C ALA A 150 23.46 -6.64 3.49
N ARG A 151 23.04 -6.64 2.22
CA ARG A 151 23.51 -7.63 1.21
C ARG A 151 24.93 -7.35 0.73
N TRP A 152 25.35 -6.08 0.78
CA TRP A 152 26.71 -5.65 0.47
C TRP A 152 27.33 -5.02 1.72
N PRO A 153 28.47 -5.55 2.21
CA PRO A 153 29.24 -4.81 3.20
C PRO A 153 29.69 -3.50 2.55
N MET A 154 29.55 -2.39 3.28
CA MET A 154 30.36 -1.21 3.00
C MET A 154 31.75 -1.46 3.58
#